data_AF-A0A1Q3ZGG3-F1
#
_entry.id   AF-A0A1Q3ZGG3-F1
#
_cell.length_a   1.000
_cell.length_b   1.000
_cell.length_c   1.000
_cell.angle_alpha   90.00
_cell.angle_beta   90.00
_cell.angle_gamma   90.00
#
_symmetry.space_group_name_H-M   'P 1'
#
loop_
_entity.id
_entity.type
_entity.pdbx_description
1 polymer ?
#
loop_
_entity_poly.entity_id
_entity_poly.type
_entity_poly.pdbx_seq_one_letter_code
_entity_poly.pdbx_strand_id
1 'polypeptide(L)'
;MKKIFIVLSVVTFSFSLTSCKKDYSCACTWEEAHGSHHHDESQTFALGKLDKQDAESACNKEKAAIATHADNTNIECALKSN
;
A
#
# COMPACT_ATOMS: atom_id res chain seq x y z
N MET A 1 23.67 42.79 36.45
CA MET A 1 24.16 42.83 35.06
C MET A 1 23.75 41.56 34.35
N LYS A 2 23.25 41.71 33.11
CA LYS A 2 22.91 40.68 32.10
C LYS A 2 21.57 39.95 32.36
N LYS A 3 20.48 40.32 31.66
CA LYS A 3 20.17 40.03 30.22
C LYS A 3 19.90 38.53 30.05
N ILE A 4 18.82 38.01 29.47
CA ILE A 4 17.90 38.51 28.43
C ILE A 4 16.70 37.54 28.38
N PHE A 5 15.50 38.06 28.17
CA PHE A 5 14.32 37.33 27.69
C PHE A 5 14.57 36.81 26.28
N ILE A 6 14.42 35.50 26.00
CA ILE A 6 14.14 35.02 24.64
C ILE A 6 13.03 33.96 24.71
N VAL A 7 11.84 34.44 24.39
CA VAL A 7 10.78 33.69 23.72
C VAL A 7 11.35 33.21 22.39
N LEU A 8 11.33 31.90 22.10
CA LEU A 8 11.58 31.42 20.74
C LEU A 8 10.56 30.37 20.31
N SER A 9 9.53 30.92 19.67
CA SER A 9 8.78 30.43 18.52
C SER A 9 8.60 28.91 18.37
N VAL A 10 7.34 28.50 18.53
CA VAL A 10 6.55 27.75 17.55
C VAL A 10 7.34 27.41 16.28
N VAL A 11 7.84 26.18 16.22
CA VAL A 11 7.93 25.46 14.95
C VAL A 11 6.84 24.41 15.05
N THR A 12 5.60 24.82 14.77
CA THR A 12 4.62 23.91 14.20
C THR A 12 5.28 23.36 12.95
N PHE A 13 5.88 22.18 13.07
CA PHE A 13 6.17 21.30 11.96
C PHE A 13 4.81 20.90 11.39
N SER A 14 4.18 21.84 10.68
CA SER A 14 3.30 21.52 9.59
C SER A 14 4.19 20.86 8.55
N PHE A 15 4.53 19.59 8.80
CA PHE A 15 4.83 18.65 7.73
C PHE A 15 3.63 18.78 6.82
N SER A 16 3.82 19.61 5.80
CA SER A 16 2.96 19.69 4.67
C SER A 16 3.03 18.28 4.10
N LEU A 17 2.06 17.46 4.51
CA LEU A 17 1.65 16.25 3.82
C LEU A 17 1.11 16.74 2.47
N THR A 18 1.99 17.32 1.64
CA THR A 18 1.86 17.17 0.21
C THR A 18 2.01 15.68 0.01
N SER A 19 0.88 15.01 0.16
CA SER A 19 0.69 13.61 -0.10
C SER A 19 1.09 13.44 -1.56
N CYS A 20 2.36 13.13 -1.78
CA CYS A 20 2.92 12.92 -3.10
C CYS A 20 2.26 11.66 -3.63
N LYS A 21 1.12 11.84 -4.28
CA LYS A 21 0.41 10.77 -4.95
C LYS A 21 1.36 10.23 -6.02
N LYS A 22 1.73 8.96 -5.88
CA LYS A 22 2.52 8.24 -6.88
C LYS A 22 1.59 7.29 -7.59
N ASP A 23 1.98 6.93 -8.80
CA ASP A 23 1.27 5.87 -9.51
C ASP A 23 1.66 4.53 -8.86
N TYR A 24 0.67 3.81 -8.35
CA TYR A 24 0.86 2.54 -7.66
C TYR A 24 0.16 1.41 -8.41
N SER A 25 0.75 0.23 -8.31
CA SER A 25 0.15 -1.04 -8.71
C SER A 25 0.29 -2.06 -7.59
N CYS A 26 -0.65 -2.99 -7.51
CA CYS A 26 -0.61 -4.12 -6.59
C CYS A 26 -0.32 -5.37 -7.42
N ALA A 27 0.85 -5.97 -7.25
CA ALA A 27 1.19 -7.23 -7.91
C ALA A 27 0.91 -8.37 -6.93
N CYS A 28 -0.02 -9.25 -7.27
CA CYS A 28 -0.39 -10.42 -6.49
C CYS A 28 -0.02 -11.70 -7.22
N THR A 29 0.38 -12.71 -6.46
CA THR A 29 0.59 -14.08 -6.88
C THR A 29 -0.16 -15.00 -5.91
N TRP A 30 -0.77 -16.05 -6.43
CA TRP A 30 -1.45 -17.06 -5.63
C TRP A 30 -1.46 -18.39 -6.35
N GLU A 31 -1.73 -19.46 -5.62
CA GLU A 31 -1.98 -20.78 -6.18
C GLU A 31 -3.50 -20.97 -6.29
N GLU A 32 -4.02 -21.33 -7.45
CA GLU A 32 -5.42 -21.71 -7.64
C GLU A 32 -5.55 -23.23 -7.77
N ALA A 33 -6.42 -23.83 -6.95
CA ALA A 33 -6.70 -25.26 -6.99
C ALA A 33 -7.67 -25.59 -8.15
N HIS A 34 -7.22 -26.43 -9.07
CA HIS A 34 -8.02 -26.97 -10.17
C HIS A 34 -8.12 -28.49 -10.02
N GLY A 35 -9.12 -28.93 -9.26
CA GLY A 35 -9.32 -30.35 -8.95
C GLY A 35 -8.22 -30.90 -8.04
N SER A 36 -7.28 -31.67 -8.60
CA SER A 36 -6.15 -32.28 -7.85
C SER A 36 -4.81 -31.57 -8.06
N HIS A 37 -4.81 -30.46 -8.81
CA HIS A 37 -3.61 -29.70 -9.16
C HIS A 37 -3.70 -28.27 -8.63
N HIS A 38 -2.55 -27.67 -8.35
CA HIS A 38 -2.43 -26.24 -8.07
C HIS A 38 -1.72 -25.57 -9.24
N HIS A 39 -2.21 -24.39 -9.63
CA HIS A 39 -1.61 -23.56 -10.66
C HIS A 39 -1.21 -22.22 -10.07
N ASP A 40 0.02 -21.79 -10.34
CA ASP A 40 0.47 -20.45 -9.97
C ASP A 40 -0.18 -19.41 -10.89
N GLU A 41 -0.94 -18.51 -10.30
CA GLU A 41 -1.56 -17.37 -10.94
C GLU A 41 -0.86 -16.08 -10.51
N SER A 42 -0.83 -15.10 -11.41
CA SER A 42 -0.26 -13.79 -11.10
C SER A 42 -1.05 -12.69 -11.79
N GLN A 43 -1.36 -11.64 -11.04
CA GLN A 43 -2.10 -10.49 -11.55
C GLN A 43 -1.56 -9.19 -10.98
N THR A 44 -1.49 -8.17 -11.83
CA THR A 44 -1.14 -6.81 -11.41
C THR A 44 -2.34 -5.91 -11.57
N PHE A 45 -2.78 -5.31 -10.47
CA PHE A 45 -3.89 -4.36 -10.41
C PHE A 45 -3.34 -2.94 -10.44
N ALA A 46 -3.74 -2.15 -11.44
CA ALA A 46 -3.41 -0.74 -11.48
C ALA A 46 -4.27 0.02 -10.45
N LEU A 47 -3.64 0.64 -9.47
CA LEU A 47 -4.31 1.44 -8.44
C LEU A 47 -4.32 2.94 -8.82
N GLY A 48 -3.43 3.34 -9.71
CA GLY A 48 -3.29 4.72 -10.19
C GLY A 48 -2.65 5.63 -9.15
N LYS A 49 -2.90 6.93 -9.26
CA LYS A 49 -2.28 7.96 -8.41
C LYS A 49 -2.93 8.03 -7.04
N LEU A 50 -2.34 7.33 -6.08
CA LEU A 50 -2.75 7.29 -4.69
C LEU A 50 -1.62 7.73 -3.79
N ASP A 51 -1.96 8.10 -2.57
CA ASP A 51 -0.97 8.17 -1.53
C ASP A 51 -0.61 6.76 -1.05
N LYS A 52 0.53 6.64 -0.37
CA LYS A 52 1.05 5.33 0.02
C LYS A 52 0.06 4.57 0.91
N GLN A 53 -0.61 5.26 1.83
CA GLN A 53 -1.52 4.61 2.78
C GLN A 53 -2.80 4.13 2.08
N ASP A 54 -3.36 4.94 1.20
CA ASP A 54 -4.50 4.58 0.36
C ASP A 54 -4.14 3.44 -0.61
N ALA A 55 -2.93 3.46 -1.17
CA ALA A 55 -2.43 2.42 -2.05
C ALA A 55 -2.22 1.08 -1.31
N GLU A 56 -1.68 1.10 -0.09
CA GLU A 56 -1.58 -0.08 0.78
C GLU A 56 -2.97 -0.61 1.14
N SER A 57 -3.93 0.27 1.48
CA SER A 57 -5.31 -0.12 1.76
C SER A 57 -5.97 -0.76 0.55
N ALA A 58 -5.81 -0.18 -0.64
CA ALA A 58 -6.35 -0.72 -1.88
C ALA A 58 -5.73 -2.08 -2.23
N CYS A 59 -4.39 -2.22 -2.15
CA CYS A 59 -3.72 -3.50 -2.41
C CYS A 59 -4.14 -4.59 -1.42
N ASN A 60 -4.37 -4.25 -0.14
CA ASN A 60 -4.91 -5.18 0.84
C ASN A 60 -6.36 -5.61 0.54
N LYS A 61 -7.18 -4.72 -0.06
CA LYS A 61 -8.52 -5.08 -0.53
C LYS A 61 -8.46 -6.07 -1.69
N GLU A 62 -7.56 -5.87 -2.65
CA GLU A 62 -7.35 -6.83 -3.74
C GLU A 62 -6.90 -8.19 -3.20
N LYS A 63 -5.92 -8.20 -2.27
CA LYS A 63 -5.50 -9.43 -1.58
C LYS A 63 -6.68 -10.14 -0.91
N ALA A 64 -7.51 -9.39 -0.18
CA ALA A 64 -8.67 -9.94 0.50
C ALA A 64 -9.71 -10.48 -0.48
N ALA A 65 -9.93 -9.81 -1.62
CA ALA A 65 -10.82 -10.27 -2.67
C ALA A 65 -10.36 -11.62 -3.26
N ILE A 66 -9.07 -11.75 -3.58
CA ILE A 66 -8.48 -13.03 -4.04
C ILE A 66 -8.67 -14.13 -2.98
N ALA A 67 -8.50 -13.79 -1.70
CA ALA A 67 -8.66 -14.71 -0.58
C ALA A 67 -10.12 -15.13 -0.28
N THR A 68 -11.12 -14.49 -0.90
CA THR A 68 -12.52 -14.95 -0.76
C THR A 68 -12.80 -16.23 -1.55
N HIS A 69 -11.96 -16.56 -2.52
CA HIS A 69 -12.05 -17.81 -3.27
C HIS A 69 -11.36 -18.92 -2.49
N ALA A 70 -12.12 -19.94 -2.09
CA ALA A 70 -11.61 -21.05 -1.28
C ALA A 70 -10.53 -21.88 -1.99
N ASP A 71 -10.51 -21.82 -3.32
CA ASP A 71 -9.54 -22.52 -4.17
C ASP A 71 -8.20 -21.78 -4.25
N ASN A 72 -8.13 -20.53 -3.77
CA ASN A 72 -6.91 -19.73 -3.79
C ASN A 72 -6.09 -19.91 -2.50
N THR A 73 -4.87 -20.41 -2.63
CA THR A 73 -3.90 -20.58 -1.55
C THR A 73 -2.62 -19.78 -1.82
N ASN A 74 -1.74 -19.68 -0.82
CA ASN A 74 -0.42 -19.05 -0.96
C ASN A 74 -0.45 -17.61 -1.54
N ILE A 75 -1.42 -16.80 -1.10
CA ILE A 75 -1.67 -15.46 -1.67
C ILE A 75 -0.64 -14.45 -1.13
N GLU A 76 0.20 -13.96 -2.02
CA GLU A 76 1.20 -12.93 -1.77
C GLU A 76 0.89 -11.70 -2.63
N CYS A 77 0.85 -10.52 -2.02
CA CYS A 77 0.63 -9.27 -2.75
C CYS A 77 1.69 -8.25 -2.33
N ALA A 78 2.25 -7.55 -3.31
CA ALA A 78 3.27 -6.53 -3.12
C ALA A 78 2.87 -5.24 -3.83
N LEU A 79 2.88 -4.14 -3.07
CA LEU A 79 2.67 -2.81 -3.62
C LEU A 79 3.93 -2.35 -4.37
N LYS A 80 3.76 -1.93 -5.62
CA LYS A 80 4.81 -1.35 -6.45
C LYS A 80 4.48 0.09 -6.80
N SER A 81 5.42 1.00 -6.59
CA SER A 81 5.34 2.36 -7.14
C SER A 81 6.03 2.39 -8.50
N ASN A 82 5.35 2.92 -9.52
CA ASN A 82 5.94 3.23 -10.82
C ASN A 82 6.48 4.66 -10.87
#